data_AF-A0A1R4H0Q4-F1
#
_entry.id   AF-A0A1R4H0Q4-F1
#
_cell.length_a   1.000
_cell.length_b   1.000
_cell.length_c   1.000
_cell.angle_alpha   90.00
_cell.angle_beta   90.00
_cell.angle_gamma   90.00
#
_symmetry.space_group_name_H-M   'P 1'
#
loop_
_entity.id
_entity.type
_entity.pdbx_description
1 polymer ?
#
loop_
_entity_poly.entity_id
_entity_poly.type
_entity_poly.pdbx_seq_one_letter_code
_entity_poly.pdbx_strand_id
1 'polypeptide(L)' 'MSCYKCFDLVREIMNDPRSGSGKSERLRYFEKEVFSRRINQKDRLIYTIYEALQEIDVSSCRGHYD' A
#
# COMPACT_ATOMS: atom_id res chain seq x y z
N MET A 1 -16.40 -10.68 -0.89
CA MET A 1 -15.19 -11.32 -1.45
C MET A 1 -13.95 -10.41 -1.45
N SER A 2 -13.87 -9.35 -0.62
CA SER A 2 -12.79 -8.34 -0.70
C SER A 2 -11.54 -8.61 0.15
N CYS A 3 -11.57 -9.54 1.12
CA CYS A 3 -10.50 -9.68 2.11
C CYS A 3 -9.20 -10.31 1.57
N TYR A 4 -9.31 -11.32 0.68
CA TYR A 4 -8.14 -12.07 0.20
C TYR A 4 -7.13 -11.20 -0.55
N LYS A 5 -7.63 -10.24 -1.32
CA LYS A 5 -6.79 -9.39 -2.18
C LYS A 5 -5.89 -8.43 -1.40
N CYS A 6 -6.29 -8.03 -0.19
CA CYS A 6 -5.43 -7.24 0.69
C CYS A 6 -4.24 -8.06 1.19
N PHE A 7 -4.48 -9.31 1.59
CA PHE A 7 -3.40 -10.18 2.08
C PHE A 7 -2.36 -10.49 0.99
N ASP A 8 -2.81 -10.68 -0.25
CA ASP A 8 -1.91 -10.89 -1.39
C ASP A 8 -1.02 -9.65 -1.63
N LEU A 9 -1.61 -8.45 -1.60
CA LEU A 9 -0.86 -7.20 -1.75
C LEU A 9 0.14 -6.98 -0.59
N VAL A 10 -0.23 -7.29 0.64
CA VAL A 10 0.69 -7.18 1.79
C VAL A 10 1.87 -8.13 1.64
N ARG A 11 1.64 -9.38 1.23
CA ARG A 11 2.73 -10.33 0.94
C ARG A 11 3.63 -9.87 -0.19
N GLU A 12 3.07 -9.25 -1.21
CA GLU A 12 3.85 -8.68 -2.30
C GLU A 12 4.70 -7.51 -1.81
N ILE A 13 4.13 -6.60 -1.02
CA ILE A 13 4.83 -5.46 -0.42
C ILE A 13 5.99 -5.90 0.47
N MET A 14 5.86 -7.02 1.20
CA MET A 14 6.95 -7.57 1.99
C MET A 14 8.15 -8.03 1.15
N ASN A 15 7.93 -8.43 -0.11
CA ASN A 15 9.00 -8.87 -1.01
C ASN A 15 9.53 -7.70 -1.85
N ASP A 16 8.63 -6.91 -2.44
CA ASP A 16 8.96 -5.71 -3.19
C ASP A 16 7.95 -4.58 -2.86
N PRO A 17 8.31 -3.67 -1.93
CA PRO A 17 7.42 -2.62 -1.53
C PRO A 17 7.34 -1.48 -2.55
N ARG A 18 8.33 -1.32 -3.44
CA ARG A 18 8.41 -0.21 -4.40
C ARG A 18 7.76 -0.55 -5.73
N SER A 19 7.67 -1.83 -6.09
CA SER A 19 7.10 -2.30 -7.35
C SER A 19 6.09 -3.44 -7.17
N GLY A 20 5.34 -3.77 -8.23
CA GLY A 20 4.39 -4.90 -8.22
C GLY A 20 2.96 -4.53 -8.61
N SER A 21 2.04 -5.40 -8.23
CA SER A 21 0.63 -5.37 -8.62
C SER A 21 -0.15 -4.25 -7.90
N GLY A 22 -1.29 -3.87 -8.47
CA GLY A 22 -2.14 -2.81 -7.90
C GLY A 22 -1.74 -1.38 -8.26
N LYS A 23 -0.88 -1.15 -9.27
CA LYS A 23 -0.40 0.18 -9.71
C LYS A 23 0.17 0.97 -8.52
N SER A 24 1.34 0.53 -8.05
CA SER A 24 2.09 1.23 -7.01
C SER A 24 2.38 2.67 -7.46
N GLU A 25 1.76 3.64 -6.80
CA GLU A 25 1.94 5.07 -7.06
C GLU A 25 2.53 5.72 -5.81
N ARG A 26 3.71 6.35 -5.96
CA ARG A 26 4.35 7.12 -4.88
C ARG A 26 3.62 8.45 -4.71
N LEU A 27 3.16 8.74 -3.49
CA LEU A 27 2.49 9.99 -3.16
C LEU A 27 3.52 11.10 -2.99
N ARG A 28 3.49 12.09 -3.88
CA ARG A 28 4.52 13.16 -3.97
C ARG A 28 4.45 14.20 -2.86
N TYR A 29 3.34 14.25 -2.12
CA TYR A 29 3.10 15.28 -1.10
C TYR A 29 3.66 14.91 0.28
N PHE A 30 4.20 13.70 0.45
CA PHE A 30 4.80 13.25 1.70
C PHE A 30 6.33 13.25 1.56
N GLU A 31 7.03 13.79 2.56
CA GLU A 31 8.50 13.70 2.64
C GLU A 31 8.96 12.24 2.80
N LYS A 32 8.11 11.40 3.41
CA LYS A 32 8.33 9.97 3.58
C LYS A 32 8.01 9.19 2.30
N GLU A 33 8.58 7.98 2.18
CA GLU A 33 8.28 7.05 1.08
C GLU A 33 6.88 6.44 1.24
N VAL A 34 5.85 7.24 0.94
CA VAL A 34 4.44 6.82 1.01
C VAL A 34 3.97 6.35 -0.36
N PHE A 35 3.34 5.18 -0.37
CA PHE A 35 2.83 4.51 -1.55
C PHE A 35 1.34 4.21 -1.43
N SER A 36 0.67 4.21 -2.57
CA SER A 36 -0.73 3.81 -2.72
C SER A 36 -0.84 2.68 -3.73
N ARG A 37 -1.56 1.61 -3.38
CA ARG A 37 -1.92 0.51 -4.28
C ARG A 37 -3.44 0.34 -4.32
N ARG A 38 -3.96 -0.10 -5.46
CA ARG A 38 -5.39 -0.35 -5.67
C ARG A 38 -5.74 -1.78 -5.24
N ILE A 39 -6.61 -1.89 -4.24
CA ILE A 39 -7.19 -3.18 -3.83
C ILE A 39 -8.34 -3.53 -4.79
N ASN A 40 -9.21 -2.57 -5.04
CA ASN A 40 -10.30 -2.65 -6.02
C ASN A 40 -10.55 -1.26 -6.65
N GLN A 41 -11.69 -1.06 -7.32
CA GLN A 41 -11.98 0.25 -7.94
C GLN A 41 -12.07 1.39 -6.92
N LYS A 42 -12.62 1.13 -5.72
CA LYS A 42 -12.87 2.10 -4.65
C LYS A 42 -11.76 2.12 -3.60
N ASP A 43 -11.33 0.96 -3.14
CA ASP A 43 -10.41 0.83 -2.01
C ASP A 43 -8.95 0.96 -2.44
N ARG A 44 -8.17 1.61 -1.58
CA ARG A 44 -6.72 1.80 -1.71
C ARG A 44 -6.02 1.29 -0.45
N LEU A 45 -4.88 0.66 -0.67
CA LEU A 45 -3.91 0.32 0.36
C LEU A 45 -2.86 1.42 0.38
N ILE A 46 -2.76 2.13 1.50
CA ILE A 46 -1.76 3.18 1.71
C ILE A 46 -0.77 2.65 2.73
N TYR A 47 0.52 2.72 2.39
CA TYR A 47 1.60 2.28 3.26
C TYR A 47 2.82 3.19 3.13
N THR A 48 3.63 3.22 4.18
CA THR A 48 4.87 3.99 4.27
C THR A 48 6.04 3.04 4.46
N ILE A 49 7.10 3.23 3.68
CA ILE A 49 8.35 2.46 3.80
C ILE A 49 9.31 3.25 4.69
N TYR A 50 9.77 2.61 5.77
CA TYR A 50 10.82 3.13 6.63
C TYR A 50 12.11 2.35 6.41
N GLU A 51 12.88 2.73 5.39
CA GLU A 51 14.12 2.01 5.00
C GLU A 51 15.10 1.86 6.16
N ALA A 52 15.27 2.91 6.97
CA ALA A 52 16.21 2.92 8.10
C ALA A 52 15.83 1.96 9.23
N LEU A 53 14.53 1.66 9.38
CA LEU A 53 14.00 0.75 10.40
C LEU A 53 13.70 -0.64 9.81
N GLN A 54 13.80 -0.81 8.48
CA GLN A 54 13.33 -1.98 7.74
C GLN A 54 11.86 -2.33 8.04
N GLU A 55 11.04 -1.31 8.24
CA GLU A 55 9.63 -1.46 8.61
C GLU A 55 8.71 -0.90 7.52
N ILE A 56 7.53 -1.51 7.42
CA ILE A 56 6.46 -1.05 6.52
C ILE A 56 5.24 -0.79 7.39
N ASP A 57 4.81 0.46 7.42
CA ASP A 57 3.62 0.88 8.14
C ASP A 57 2.43 0.96 7.19
N VAL A 58 1.41 0.13 7.42
CA VAL A 58 0.18 0.11 6.61
C VAL A 58 -0.84 1.04 7.27
N SER A 59 -0.89 2.29 6.79
CA SER A 59 -1.72 3.33 7.37
C SER A 59 -3.21 3.16 7.09
N SER A 60 -3.60 2.60 5.94
CA SER A 60 -4.99 2.29 5.62
C SER A 60 -5.12 1.22 4.54
N CYS A 61 -6.14 0.37 4.66
CA CYS A 61 -6.48 -0.68 3.68
C CYS A 61 -7.94 -0.60 3.19
N ARG A 62 -8.66 0.48 3.51
CA ARG A 62 -10.06 0.66 3.12
C ARG A 62 -10.30 2.12 2.74
N GLY A 63 -10.99 2.35 1.63
CA GLY A 63 -11.39 3.68 1.23
C GLY A 63 -12.30 4.29 2.30
N HIS A 64 -11.89 5.43 2.85
CA HIS A 64 -12.83 6.34 3.48
C HIS A 64 -13.73 6.95 2.40
N TYR A 65 -14.92 7.37 2.83
CA TYR A 65 -16.04 7.97 2.10
C TYR A 65 -17.11 6.96 1.62
N ASP A 66 -18.09 6.77 2.50
CA ASP A 66 -19.50 6.71 2.09
C ASP A 66 -19.92 8.07 1.50
#